data_AF-A0AAW4J9A7-F1
#
_entry.id   AF-A0AAW4J9A7-F1
#
_cell.length_a   1.000
_cell.length_b   1.000
_cell.length_c   1.000
_cell.angle_alpha   90.00
_cell.angle_beta   90.00
_cell.angle_gamma   90.00
#
_symmetry.space_group_name_H-M   'P 1'
#
loop_
_entity.id
_entity.type
_entity.pdbx_description
1 polymer ?
#
loop_
_entity_poly.entity_id
_entity_poly.type
_entity_poly.pdbx_seq_one_letter_code
_entity_poly.pdbx_strand_id
1 'polypeptide(L)'
;MKKGLWLLGAAALFAMSSQVQAKQKVCVFDLLGRAGESYKLLEEWRLSAQTWKANIELIPYQDEEKAERDFDQGRCDAVYMTSMRARKYNKFAGSIDAVGAVTSNAIAQKAISFVLDKRNQHRLVATFNGEKFEVAGIIQVGLAYIFVRDKNINTIEKAKGKKFAYLHYDQAQKAIVESIDLVAVPSNISDFVQKFNRGQVDVIAAPAYAYKPLEINKGLANGALFNFPVVNITGDLIIRPEKFPSSFGAQSRQWFVGKLPSNFAMVQRLEAGMDAARINLSNEDKVRYQKMLRDGRMNLTKEGVYDATMMNVLKRARCTVERTNFECSLSGE
;
A
#
# COMPACT_ATOMS: atom_id res chain seq x y z
N MET A 1 48.39 70.81 -16.42
CA MET A 1 46.91 70.72 -16.44
C MET A 1 46.51 69.30 -16.87
N LYS A 2 45.75 68.63 -15.99
CA LYS A 2 44.90 67.40 -16.09
C LYS A 2 44.99 66.56 -17.38
N LYS A 3 45.52 65.33 -17.34
CA LYS A 3 44.92 64.01 -16.97
C LYS A 3 43.86 63.50 -17.96
N GLY A 4 44.05 62.27 -18.47
CA GLY A 4 43.03 61.54 -19.22
C GLY A 4 43.44 60.11 -19.62
N LEU A 5 43.75 59.27 -18.65
CA LEU A 5 43.99 57.82 -18.83
C LEU A 5 42.62 57.12 -18.90
N TRP A 6 42.24 56.57 -20.06
CA TRP A 6 41.02 55.76 -20.21
C TRP A 6 41.35 54.29 -19.95
N LEU A 7 41.01 53.81 -18.75
CA LEU A 7 40.94 52.39 -18.41
C LEU A 7 39.54 51.87 -18.77
N LEU A 8 39.46 51.01 -19.79
CA LEU A 8 38.27 50.22 -20.10
C LEU A 8 38.20 49.03 -19.12
N GLY A 9 37.43 49.19 -18.05
CA GLY A 9 37.06 48.09 -17.16
C GLY A 9 35.87 47.32 -17.72
N ALA A 10 36.10 46.13 -18.26
CA ALA A 10 35.05 45.19 -18.60
C ALA A 10 34.55 44.50 -17.32
N ALA A 11 33.43 44.98 -16.77
CA ALA A 11 32.73 44.31 -15.69
C ALA A 11 31.97 43.09 -16.24
N ALA A 12 32.54 41.89 -16.03
CA ALA A 12 31.84 40.64 -16.27
C ALA A 12 30.78 40.44 -15.16
N LEU A 13 29.53 40.80 -15.47
CA LEU A 13 28.36 40.44 -14.67
C LEU A 13 28.14 38.93 -14.79
N PHE A 14 28.65 38.16 -13.82
CA PHE A 14 28.17 36.81 -13.57
C PHE A 14 26.72 36.89 -13.06
N ALA A 15 25.77 36.85 -13.99
CA ALA A 15 24.39 36.57 -13.66
C ALA A 15 24.31 35.13 -13.14
N MET A 16 24.39 34.96 -11.82
CA MET A 16 23.96 33.75 -11.15
C MET A 16 22.44 33.64 -11.34
N SER A 17 22.02 33.08 -12.46
CA SER A 17 20.64 32.64 -12.65
C SER A 17 20.40 31.52 -11.64
N SER A 18 19.82 31.87 -10.49
CA SER A 18 19.17 30.91 -9.61
C SER A 18 18.04 30.27 -10.40
N GLN A 19 18.32 29.12 -11.03
CA GLN A 19 17.27 28.27 -11.57
C GLN A 19 16.36 27.92 -10.41
N VAL A 20 15.18 28.55 -10.36
CA VAL A 20 14.10 28.11 -9.49
C VAL A 20 13.76 26.70 -9.94
N GLN A 21 14.28 25.72 -9.23
CA GLN A 21 13.97 24.32 -9.50
C GLN A 21 12.47 24.14 -9.34
N ALA A 22 11.80 23.74 -10.44
CA ALA A 22 10.37 23.46 -10.42
C ALA A 22 10.06 22.47 -9.29
N LYS A 23 8.93 22.67 -8.61
CA LYS A 23 8.52 21.79 -7.52
C LYS A 23 8.33 20.37 -8.06
N GLN A 24 8.86 19.37 -7.35
CA GLN A 24 8.54 17.97 -7.64
C GLN A 24 7.09 17.71 -7.27
N LYS A 25 6.28 17.33 -8.25
CA LYS A 25 4.85 17.06 -8.05
C LYS A 25 4.64 15.63 -7.57
N VAL A 26 3.85 15.47 -6.52
CA VAL A 26 3.55 14.16 -5.93
C VAL A 26 2.04 13.97 -5.90
N CYS A 27 1.56 13.03 -6.71
CA CYS A 27 0.17 12.61 -6.74
C CYS A 27 -0.10 11.74 -5.50
N VAL A 28 -1.03 12.13 -4.62
CA VAL A 28 -1.29 11.42 -3.37
C VAL A 28 -2.72 10.91 -3.36
N PHE A 29 -2.90 9.60 -3.45
CA PHE A 29 -4.18 8.97 -3.23
C PHE A 29 -4.50 8.83 -1.74
N ASP A 30 -5.69 9.28 -1.34
CA ASP A 30 -6.31 8.99 -0.05
C ASP A 30 -7.85 9.00 -0.22
N LEU A 31 -8.56 8.06 0.41
CA LEU A 31 -10.03 7.99 0.40
C LEU A 31 -10.68 9.32 0.79
N LEU A 32 -10.09 10.05 1.74
CA LEU A 32 -10.60 11.32 2.25
C LEU A 32 -9.91 12.53 1.60
N GLY A 33 -9.10 12.32 0.56
CA GLY A 33 -8.31 13.37 -0.08
C GLY A 33 -7.42 14.08 0.94
N ARG A 34 -7.48 15.42 0.99
CA ARG A 34 -6.65 16.22 1.92
C ARG A 34 -6.93 15.92 3.40
N ALA A 35 -8.13 15.46 3.73
CA ALA A 35 -8.51 15.20 5.12
C ALA A 35 -8.02 13.84 5.65
N GLY A 36 -7.49 12.98 4.76
CA GLY A 36 -7.08 11.63 5.10
C GLY A 36 -5.72 11.52 5.76
N GLU A 37 -5.52 10.43 6.48
CA GLU A 37 -4.32 10.20 7.28
C GLU A 37 -3.08 9.95 6.42
N SER A 38 -3.24 9.35 5.22
CA SER A 38 -2.11 9.19 4.31
C SER A 38 -1.67 10.53 3.73
N TYR A 39 -2.62 11.42 3.42
CA TYR A 39 -2.28 12.77 2.94
C TYR A 39 -1.57 13.59 4.02
N LYS A 40 -2.08 13.58 5.26
CA LYS A 40 -1.45 14.27 6.40
C LYS A 40 -0.05 13.75 6.70
N LEU A 41 0.15 12.43 6.64
CA LEU A 41 1.48 11.83 6.75
C LEU A 41 2.43 12.39 5.68
N LEU A 42 1.96 12.51 4.44
CA LEU A 42 2.80 13.06 3.37
C LEU A 42 3.04 14.56 3.49
N GLU A 43 2.16 15.32 4.16
CA GLU A 43 2.46 16.71 4.53
C GLU A 43 3.65 16.79 5.49
N GLU A 44 3.72 15.91 6.49
CA GLU A 44 4.89 15.82 7.38
C GLU A 44 6.15 15.36 6.65
N TRP A 45 6.00 14.38 5.75
CA TRP A 45 7.09 13.90 4.90
C TRP A 45 7.64 15.02 4.02
N ARG A 46 6.75 15.82 3.40
CA ARG A 46 7.11 16.99 2.59
C ARG A 46 7.98 17.98 3.36
N LEU A 47 7.66 18.25 4.63
CA LEU A 47 8.47 19.13 5.47
C LEU A 47 9.88 18.57 5.67
N SER A 48 9.99 17.25 5.88
CA SER A 48 11.28 16.57 6.04
C SER A 48 12.07 16.53 4.73
N ALA A 49 11.39 16.36 3.59
CA ALA A 49 11.97 16.35 2.26
C ALA A 49 12.69 17.65 1.88
N GLN A 50 12.29 18.79 2.46
CA GLN A 50 12.99 20.07 2.27
C GLN A 50 14.44 20.00 2.77
N THR A 51 14.69 19.29 3.88
CA THR A 51 16.05 19.10 4.43
C THR A 51 16.93 18.24 3.51
N TRP A 52 16.31 17.46 2.64
CA TRP A 52 16.96 16.64 1.61
C TRP A 52 17.03 17.34 0.25
N LYS A 53 16.77 18.66 0.21
CA LYS A 53 16.78 19.52 -0.98
C LYS A 53 15.71 19.16 -2.03
N ALA A 54 14.62 18.52 -1.63
CA ALA A 54 13.47 18.30 -2.49
C ALA A 54 12.36 19.33 -2.18
N ASN A 55 11.84 19.98 -3.21
CA ASN A 55 10.79 20.97 -3.09
C ASN A 55 9.46 20.37 -3.56
N ILE A 56 8.74 19.76 -2.63
CA ILE A 56 7.58 18.93 -2.94
C ILE A 56 6.29 19.76 -3.03
N GLU A 57 5.50 19.50 -4.06
CA GLU A 57 4.09 19.89 -4.18
C GLU A 57 3.20 18.64 -4.12
N LEU A 58 2.33 18.55 -3.11
CA LEU A 58 1.39 17.44 -2.97
C LEU A 58 0.09 17.76 -3.70
N ILE A 59 -0.38 16.82 -4.52
CA ILE A 59 -1.62 16.92 -5.29
C ILE A 59 -2.56 15.81 -4.79
N PRO A 60 -3.68 16.15 -4.14
CA PRO A 60 -4.58 15.14 -3.58
C PRO A 60 -5.45 14.48 -4.65
N TYR A 61 -5.66 13.17 -4.51
CA TYR A 61 -6.57 12.36 -5.31
C TYR A 61 -7.43 11.49 -4.40
N GLN A 62 -8.73 11.42 -4.69
CA GLN A 62 -9.64 10.42 -4.11
C GLN A 62 -9.88 9.25 -5.07
N ASP A 63 -9.50 9.41 -6.33
CA ASP A 63 -9.50 8.35 -7.34
C ASP A 63 -8.05 7.89 -7.53
N GLU A 64 -7.76 6.69 -7.03
CA GLU A 64 -6.43 6.08 -7.12
C GLU A 64 -6.00 5.88 -8.57
N GLU A 65 -6.92 5.48 -9.46
CA GLU A 65 -6.63 5.27 -10.86
C GLU A 65 -6.26 6.59 -11.53
N LYS A 66 -6.89 7.69 -11.14
CA LYS A 66 -6.51 9.02 -11.63
C LYS A 66 -5.11 9.44 -11.16
N ALA A 67 -4.76 9.18 -9.90
CA ALA A 67 -3.41 9.45 -9.38
C ALA A 67 -2.35 8.68 -10.17
N GLU A 68 -2.61 7.40 -10.45
CA GLU A 68 -1.75 6.56 -11.27
C GLU A 68 -1.64 7.07 -12.72
N ARG A 69 -2.77 7.37 -13.38
CA ARG A 69 -2.76 7.89 -14.76
C ARG A 69 -1.98 9.19 -14.89
N ASP A 70 -2.13 10.12 -13.94
CA ASP A 70 -1.40 11.38 -13.97
C ASP A 70 0.11 11.17 -13.74
N PHE A 71 0.50 10.17 -12.95
CA PHE A 71 1.90 9.76 -12.78
C PHE A 71 2.48 9.08 -14.04
N ASP A 72 1.73 8.16 -14.65
CA ASP A 72 2.10 7.49 -15.91
C ASP A 72 2.27 8.51 -17.06
N GLN A 73 1.46 9.57 -17.09
CA GLN A 73 1.55 10.66 -18.06
C GLN A 73 2.64 11.71 -17.74
N GLY A 74 3.42 11.51 -16.68
CA GLY A 74 4.48 12.44 -16.27
C GLY A 74 3.98 13.78 -15.72
N ARG A 75 2.70 13.89 -15.34
CA ARG A 75 2.17 15.09 -14.66
C ARG A 75 2.62 15.18 -13.21
N CYS A 76 2.95 14.03 -12.62
CA CYS A 76 3.56 13.88 -11.31
C CYS A 76 4.93 13.19 -11.43
N ASP A 77 5.90 13.67 -10.64
CA ASP A 77 7.24 13.09 -10.51
C ASP A 77 7.28 11.91 -9.51
N ALA A 78 6.27 11.83 -8.65
CA ALA A 78 6.03 10.70 -7.74
C ALA A 78 4.54 10.46 -7.52
N VAL A 79 4.19 9.29 -7.02
CA VAL A 79 2.82 8.91 -6.66
C VAL A 79 2.81 8.11 -5.37
N TYR A 80 1.82 8.36 -4.53
CA TYR A 80 1.49 7.55 -3.37
C TYR A 80 0.14 6.88 -3.59
N MET A 81 0.12 5.55 -3.56
CA MET A 81 -1.07 4.72 -3.83
C MET A 81 -0.92 3.35 -3.15
N THR A 82 -1.94 2.49 -3.22
CA THR A 82 -1.86 1.16 -2.64
C THR A 82 -0.78 0.32 -3.30
N SER A 83 -0.11 -0.52 -2.52
CA SER A 83 1.00 -1.35 -3.00
C SER A 83 0.54 -2.42 -3.99
N MET A 84 -0.75 -2.80 -3.92
CA MET A 84 -1.42 -3.63 -4.94
C MET A 84 -1.34 -3.00 -6.34
N ARG A 85 -1.67 -1.70 -6.47
CA ARG A 85 -1.56 -0.97 -7.74
C ARG A 85 -0.09 -0.63 -8.06
N ALA A 86 0.71 -0.32 -7.05
CA ALA A 86 2.12 0.02 -7.23
C ALA A 86 3.02 -1.16 -7.67
N ARG A 87 2.54 -2.40 -7.56
CA ARG A 87 3.27 -3.62 -7.94
C ARG A 87 3.83 -3.59 -9.36
N LYS A 88 3.17 -2.90 -10.31
CA LYS A 88 3.67 -2.77 -11.68
C LYS A 88 4.99 -1.98 -11.77
N TYR A 89 5.22 -1.02 -10.86
CA TYR A 89 6.45 -0.23 -10.80
C TYR A 89 7.56 -0.92 -10.03
N ASN A 90 7.20 -1.68 -8.99
CA ASN A 90 8.15 -2.50 -8.23
C ASN A 90 7.47 -3.76 -7.69
N LYS A 91 7.78 -4.90 -8.31
CA LYS A 91 7.17 -6.18 -7.94
C LYS A 91 7.53 -6.65 -6.53
N PHE A 92 8.77 -6.40 -6.09
CA PHE A 92 9.24 -6.81 -4.76
C PHE A 92 8.47 -6.09 -3.66
N ALA A 93 8.41 -4.75 -3.70
CA ALA A 93 7.65 -3.96 -2.73
C ALA A 93 6.15 -4.19 -2.84
N GLY A 94 5.57 -4.14 -4.05
CA GLY A 94 4.13 -4.32 -4.25
C GLY A 94 3.60 -5.73 -3.99
N SER A 95 4.49 -6.70 -3.71
CA SER A 95 4.12 -8.03 -3.22
C SER A 95 4.00 -8.10 -1.69
N ILE A 96 4.20 -6.99 -0.96
CA ILE A 96 4.08 -6.93 0.51
C ILE A 96 2.67 -7.25 1.01
N ASP A 97 1.67 -6.94 0.17
CA ASP A 97 0.24 -7.16 0.44
C ASP A 97 -0.22 -8.58 0.04
N ALA A 98 0.69 -9.55 -0.02
CA ALA A 98 0.34 -10.90 -0.43
C ALA A 98 -0.71 -11.55 0.50
N VAL A 99 -1.71 -12.18 -0.11
CA VAL A 99 -2.90 -12.68 0.59
C VAL A 99 -2.55 -13.71 1.66
N GLY A 100 -2.94 -13.46 2.91
CA GLY A 100 -2.68 -14.32 4.07
C GLY A 100 -1.22 -14.34 4.53
N ALA A 101 -0.32 -13.54 3.91
CA ALA A 101 1.08 -13.49 4.29
C ALA A 101 1.33 -12.65 5.55
N VAL A 102 0.40 -11.78 5.91
CA VAL A 102 0.53 -10.86 7.04
C VAL A 102 -0.77 -10.87 7.81
N THR A 103 -0.78 -11.59 8.94
CA THR A 103 -1.97 -11.88 9.75
C THR A 103 -2.05 -11.03 11.01
N SER A 104 -1.09 -10.14 11.26
CA SER A 104 -1.10 -9.23 12.40
C SER A 104 -0.28 -7.97 12.14
N ASN A 105 -0.58 -6.91 12.90
CA ASN A 105 0.17 -5.65 12.84
C ASN A 105 1.64 -5.82 13.23
N ALA A 106 1.97 -6.75 14.13
CA ALA A 106 3.35 -7.06 14.48
C ALA A 106 4.13 -7.66 13.30
N ILE A 107 3.48 -8.55 12.54
CA ILE A 107 4.06 -9.13 11.31
C ILE A 107 4.22 -8.05 10.25
N ALA A 108 3.20 -7.21 10.05
CA ALA A 108 3.24 -6.10 9.10
C ALA A 108 4.40 -5.14 9.41
N GLN A 109 4.58 -4.76 10.69
CA GLN A 109 5.65 -3.87 11.10
C GLN A 109 7.03 -4.47 10.84
N LYS A 110 7.21 -5.77 11.09
CA LYS A 110 8.45 -6.49 10.75
C LYS A 110 8.66 -6.51 9.23
N ALA A 111 7.65 -6.89 8.45
CA ALA A 111 7.73 -6.95 7.00
C ALA A 111 8.13 -5.59 6.41
N ILE A 112 7.42 -4.51 6.75
CA ILE A 112 7.72 -3.16 6.25
C ILE A 112 9.12 -2.72 6.66
N SER A 113 9.51 -2.94 7.92
CA SER A 113 10.88 -2.63 8.40
C SER A 113 11.95 -3.39 7.61
N PHE A 114 11.72 -4.67 7.32
CA PHE A 114 12.65 -5.47 6.52
C PHE A 114 12.75 -4.96 5.09
N VAL A 115 11.62 -4.70 4.44
CA VAL A 115 11.57 -4.25 3.04
C VAL A 115 12.29 -2.91 2.87
N LEU A 116 12.06 -1.97 3.79
CA LEU A 116 12.67 -0.64 3.78
C LEU A 116 14.12 -0.60 4.28
N ASP A 117 14.67 -1.71 4.76
CA ASP A 117 16.06 -1.79 5.21
C ASP A 117 17.03 -1.45 4.07
N LYS A 118 18.09 -0.68 4.36
CA LYS A 118 19.11 -0.27 3.39
C LYS A 118 19.72 -1.43 2.60
N ARG A 119 19.77 -2.64 3.16
CA ARG A 119 20.26 -3.86 2.50
C ARG A 119 19.41 -4.25 1.28
N ASN A 120 18.14 -3.83 1.26
CA ASN A 120 17.20 -4.11 0.18
C ASN A 120 17.10 -2.98 -0.86
N GLN A 121 17.90 -1.91 -0.77
CA GLN A 121 17.82 -0.75 -1.67
C GLN A 121 17.82 -1.11 -3.17
N HIS A 122 18.62 -2.10 -3.57
CA HIS A 122 18.70 -2.54 -4.96
C HIS A 122 17.41 -3.20 -5.47
N ARG A 123 16.60 -3.76 -4.57
CA ARG A 123 15.29 -4.38 -4.89
C ARG A 123 14.18 -3.35 -4.96
N LEU A 124 14.39 -2.18 -4.38
CA LEU A 124 13.42 -1.07 -4.34
C LEU A 124 13.55 -0.16 -5.57
N VAL A 125 14.50 -0.44 -6.46
CA VAL A 125 14.63 0.21 -7.77
C VAL A 125 14.30 -0.83 -8.84
N ALA A 126 13.42 -0.48 -9.77
CA ALA A 126 13.02 -1.33 -10.87
C ALA A 126 12.85 -0.52 -12.15
N THR A 127 12.79 -1.22 -13.29
CA THR A 127 12.55 -0.61 -14.60
C THR A 127 11.26 -1.16 -15.17
N PHE A 128 10.37 -0.27 -15.60
CA PHE A 128 9.11 -0.61 -16.24
C PHE A 128 8.93 0.31 -17.45
N ASN A 129 8.61 -0.27 -18.61
CA ASN A 129 8.50 0.45 -19.89
C ASN A 129 9.70 1.36 -20.22
N GLY A 130 10.92 0.94 -19.87
CA GLY A 130 12.15 1.70 -20.12
C GLY A 130 12.44 2.83 -19.12
N GLU A 131 11.55 3.08 -18.17
CA GLU A 131 11.70 4.10 -17.13
C GLU A 131 12.07 3.48 -15.79
N LYS A 132 12.90 4.18 -15.00
CA LYS A 132 13.28 3.74 -13.66
C LYS A 132 12.30 4.27 -12.64
N PHE A 133 11.94 3.41 -11.70
CA PHE A 133 11.11 3.74 -10.55
C PHE A 133 11.80 3.30 -9.28
N GLU A 134 11.63 4.08 -8.22
CA GLU A 134 12.15 3.77 -6.89
C GLU A 134 11.03 3.84 -5.85
N VAL A 135 10.96 2.84 -4.97
CA VAL A 135 10.08 2.85 -3.80
C VAL A 135 10.76 3.65 -2.70
N ALA A 136 10.26 4.85 -2.46
CA ALA A 136 10.82 5.80 -1.50
C ALA A 136 10.17 5.71 -0.10
N GLY A 137 9.11 4.92 0.05
CA GLY A 137 8.41 4.75 1.32
C GLY A 137 7.32 3.70 1.23
N ILE A 138 7.06 3.04 2.35
CA ILE A 138 5.94 2.11 2.52
C ILE A 138 5.37 2.36 3.91
N ILE A 139 4.05 2.46 4.01
CA ILE A 139 3.38 2.51 5.30
C ILE A 139 2.10 1.68 5.31
N GLN A 140 1.65 1.27 6.49
CA GLN A 140 0.47 0.44 6.61
C GLN A 140 -0.80 1.29 6.58
N VAL A 141 -1.73 0.94 5.70
CA VAL A 141 -3.11 1.48 5.71
C VAL A 141 -3.97 0.70 6.71
N GLY A 142 -3.79 -0.63 6.77
CA GLY A 142 -4.36 -1.48 7.82
C GLY A 142 -4.51 -2.94 7.40
N LEU A 143 -4.88 -3.81 8.33
CA LEU A 143 -5.27 -5.17 8.01
C LEU A 143 -6.69 -5.18 7.43
N ALA A 144 -6.87 -5.88 6.31
CA ALA A 144 -8.16 -6.07 5.70
C ALA A 144 -8.88 -7.28 6.30
N TYR A 145 -10.12 -7.04 6.74
CA TYR A 145 -11.02 -8.05 7.27
C TYR A 145 -12.12 -8.35 6.27
N ILE A 146 -12.63 -9.58 6.29
CA ILE A 146 -13.79 -9.98 5.50
C ILE A 146 -15.06 -9.50 6.19
N PHE A 147 -15.88 -8.72 5.48
CA PHE A 147 -17.21 -8.31 5.91
C PHE A 147 -18.26 -9.08 5.10
N VAL A 148 -19.26 -9.60 5.78
CA VAL A 148 -20.41 -10.29 5.19
C VAL A 148 -21.70 -9.57 5.54
N ARG A 149 -22.64 -9.50 4.59
CA ARG A 149 -23.96 -8.88 4.82
C ARG A 149 -24.87 -9.69 5.74
N ASP A 150 -24.63 -11.00 5.84
CA ASP A 150 -25.36 -11.93 6.68
C ASP A 150 -24.38 -12.73 7.53
N LYS A 151 -24.49 -12.62 8.85
CA LYS A 151 -23.68 -13.36 9.84
C LYS A 151 -23.84 -14.88 9.74
N ASN A 152 -24.84 -15.40 9.02
CA ASN A 152 -24.96 -16.82 8.72
C ASN A 152 -23.90 -17.29 7.71
N ILE A 153 -23.30 -16.38 6.94
CA ILE A 153 -22.11 -16.63 6.12
C ILE A 153 -20.89 -16.62 7.05
N ASN A 154 -20.80 -17.64 7.91
CA ASN A 154 -19.80 -17.72 8.98
C ASN A 154 -18.71 -18.79 8.77
N THR A 155 -18.71 -19.45 7.62
CA THR A 155 -17.63 -20.36 7.18
C THR A 155 -17.40 -20.19 5.67
N ILE A 156 -16.27 -20.68 5.16
CA ILE A 156 -16.00 -20.66 3.71
C ILE A 156 -17.05 -21.48 2.95
N GLU A 157 -17.51 -22.61 3.50
CA GLU A 157 -18.48 -23.49 2.86
C GLU A 157 -19.83 -22.76 2.66
N LYS A 158 -20.23 -21.91 3.61
CA LYS A 158 -21.43 -21.08 3.49
C LYS A 158 -21.24 -19.84 2.61
N ALA A 159 -19.98 -19.50 2.32
CA ALA A 159 -19.64 -18.40 1.41
C ALA A 159 -19.70 -18.84 -0.06
N LYS A 160 -19.64 -20.15 -0.37
CA LYS A 160 -19.73 -20.64 -1.75
C LYS A 160 -20.96 -20.09 -2.49
N GLY A 161 -20.77 -19.64 -3.73
CA GLY A 161 -21.78 -19.02 -4.57
C GLY A 161 -22.18 -17.59 -4.18
N LYS A 162 -21.65 -17.04 -3.09
CA LYS A 162 -21.89 -15.64 -2.70
C LYS A 162 -21.08 -14.69 -3.56
N LYS A 163 -21.61 -13.48 -3.76
CA LYS A 163 -20.98 -12.45 -4.58
C LYS A 163 -19.93 -11.71 -3.76
N PHE A 164 -18.69 -11.68 -4.25
CA PHE A 164 -17.58 -10.99 -3.63
C PHE A 164 -17.14 -9.81 -4.51
N ALA A 165 -17.12 -8.58 -3.97
CA ALA A 165 -16.52 -7.47 -4.71
C ALA A 165 -15.00 -7.50 -4.58
N TYR A 166 -14.31 -7.72 -5.70
CA TYR A 166 -12.84 -7.67 -5.76
C TYR A 166 -12.38 -6.45 -6.56
N LEU A 167 -11.18 -5.97 -6.25
CA LEU A 167 -10.56 -4.89 -7.00
C LEU A 167 -10.09 -5.43 -8.35
N HIS A 168 -10.66 -4.92 -9.45
CA HIS A 168 -10.51 -5.55 -10.78
C HIS A 168 -9.06 -5.60 -11.30
N TYR A 169 -8.20 -4.71 -10.80
CA TYR A 169 -6.77 -4.64 -11.12
C TYR A 169 -5.91 -5.59 -10.27
N ASP A 170 -6.46 -6.24 -9.25
CA ASP A 170 -5.74 -7.20 -8.42
C ASP A 170 -6.06 -8.64 -8.83
N GLN A 171 -5.19 -9.20 -9.69
CA GLN A 171 -5.25 -10.59 -10.11
C GLN A 171 -5.22 -11.57 -8.93
N ALA A 172 -4.52 -11.23 -7.84
CA ALA A 172 -4.42 -12.11 -6.69
C ALA A 172 -5.77 -12.26 -5.97
N GLN A 173 -6.50 -11.17 -5.77
CA GLN A 173 -7.85 -11.22 -5.19
C GLN A 173 -8.77 -12.06 -6.05
N LYS A 174 -8.76 -11.85 -7.38
CA LYS A 174 -9.59 -12.61 -8.31
C LYS A 174 -9.34 -14.11 -8.18
N ALA A 175 -8.07 -14.52 -8.28
CA ALA A 175 -7.70 -15.95 -8.22
C ALA A 175 -8.11 -16.61 -6.90
N ILE A 176 -7.92 -15.92 -5.77
CA ILE A 176 -8.31 -16.44 -4.46
C ILE A 176 -9.82 -16.57 -4.34
N VAL A 177 -10.58 -15.54 -4.74
CA VAL A 177 -12.05 -15.54 -4.73
C VAL A 177 -12.61 -16.70 -5.57
N GLU A 178 -12.09 -16.88 -6.78
CA GLU A 178 -12.53 -17.96 -7.67
C GLU A 178 -12.16 -19.35 -7.13
N SER A 179 -10.96 -19.51 -6.54
CA SER A 179 -10.52 -20.79 -5.95
C SER A 179 -11.35 -21.29 -4.77
N ILE A 180 -12.17 -20.42 -4.15
CA ILE A 180 -13.06 -20.78 -3.04
C ILE A 180 -14.53 -20.77 -3.44
N ASP A 181 -14.82 -20.87 -4.73
CA ASP A 181 -16.17 -20.96 -5.31
C ASP A 181 -17.05 -19.73 -5.02
N LEU A 182 -16.47 -18.55 -4.82
CA LEU A 182 -17.22 -17.28 -4.76
C LEU A 182 -17.48 -16.73 -6.17
N VAL A 183 -18.56 -15.95 -6.31
CA VAL A 183 -18.85 -15.21 -7.55
C VAL A 183 -18.10 -13.89 -7.53
N ALA A 184 -17.02 -13.79 -8.32
CA ALA A 184 -16.19 -12.59 -8.41
C ALA A 184 -16.93 -11.45 -9.13
N VAL A 185 -17.13 -10.32 -8.44
CA VAL A 185 -17.76 -9.11 -8.99
C VAL A 185 -16.70 -8.00 -9.11
N PRO A 186 -16.28 -7.63 -10.34
CA PRO A 186 -15.23 -6.64 -10.54
C PRO A 186 -15.67 -5.27 -10.02
N SER A 187 -14.77 -4.62 -9.27
CA SER A 187 -15.03 -3.36 -8.58
C SER A 187 -13.80 -2.45 -8.53
N ASN A 188 -14.05 -1.22 -8.11
CA ASN A 188 -13.08 -0.16 -7.84
C ASN A 188 -13.14 0.24 -6.37
N ILE A 189 -12.08 0.91 -5.88
CA ILE A 189 -12.08 1.50 -4.55
C ILE A 189 -13.28 2.46 -4.36
N SER A 190 -13.69 3.15 -5.42
CA SER A 190 -14.80 4.10 -5.38
C SER A 190 -16.20 3.46 -5.26
N ASP A 191 -16.37 2.18 -5.62
CA ASP A 191 -17.70 1.57 -5.73
C ASP A 191 -17.91 0.25 -4.95
N PHE A 192 -16.86 -0.45 -4.52
CA PHE A 192 -17.01 -1.80 -3.93
C PHE A 192 -17.87 -1.81 -2.65
N VAL A 193 -17.71 -0.81 -1.77
CA VAL A 193 -18.56 -0.67 -0.57
C VAL A 193 -19.98 -0.24 -0.92
N GLN A 194 -20.15 0.56 -1.99
CA GLN A 194 -21.49 0.94 -2.43
C GLN A 194 -22.27 -0.29 -2.93
N LYS A 195 -21.61 -1.18 -3.66
CA LYS A 195 -22.19 -2.48 -4.08
C LYS A 195 -22.59 -3.32 -2.87
N PHE A 196 -21.76 -3.35 -1.83
CA PHE A 196 -22.06 -4.06 -0.58
C PHE A 196 -23.26 -3.45 0.16
N ASN A 197 -23.24 -2.13 0.38
CA ASN A 197 -24.31 -1.41 1.07
C ASN A 197 -25.66 -1.51 0.34
N ARG A 198 -25.64 -1.61 -1.00
CA ARG A 198 -26.83 -1.80 -1.85
C ARG A 198 -27.23 -3.27 -2.04
N GLY A 199 -26.48 -4.21 -1.47
CA GLY A 199 -26.76 -5.63 -1.59
C GLY A 199 -26.50 -6.26 -2.96
N GLN A 200 -25.71 -5.60 -3.80
CA GLN A 200 -25.28 -6.14 -5.10
C GLN A 200 -24.20 -7.20 -4.92
N VAL A 201 -23.45 -7.13 -3.82
CA VAL A 201 -22.52 -8.16 -3.36
C VAL A 201 -22.79 -8.54 -1.90
N ASP A 202 -22.41 -9.75 -1.52
CA ASP A 202 -22.61 -10.32 -0.19
C ASP A 202 -21.37 -10.16 0.70
N VAL A 203 -20.19 -10.07 0.09
CA VAL A 203 -18.89 -10.13 0.75
C VAL A 203 -17.95 -9.05 0.21
N ILE A 204 -17.22 -8.39 1.09
CA ILE A 204 -16.10 -7.49 0.76
C ILE A 204 -14.92 -7.73 1.70
N ALA A 205 -13.72 -7.33 1.28
CA ALA A 205 -12.56 -7.18 2.14
C ALA A 205 -12.21 -5.70 2.28
N ALA A 206 -12.02 -5.21 3.51
CA ALA A 206 -11.66 -3.80 3.74
C ALA A 206 -10.84 -3.63 5.02
N PRO A 207 -9.92 -2.64 5.07
CA PRO A 207 -9.23 -2.30 6.30
C PRO A 207 -10.10 -1.40 7.17
N ALA A 208 -9.77 -1.32 8.46
CA ALA A 208 -10.45 -0.41 9.40
C ALA A 208 -10.43 1.06 8.95
N TYR A 209 -9.39 1.47 8.21
CA TYR A 209 -9.28 2.79 7.58
C TYR A 209 -10.47 3.13 6.67
N ALA A 210 -11.03 2.14 5.98
CA ALA A 210 -12.18 2.34 5.10
C ALA A 210 -13.54 2.26 5.82
N TYR A 211 -13.58 1.78 7.08
CA TYR A 211 -14.83 1.43 7.78
C TYR A 211 -15.79 2.60 7.92
N LYS A 212 -15.32 3.71 8.51
CA LYS A 212 -16.13 4.92 8.69
C LYS A 212 -16.24 5.73 7.40
N PRO A 213 -15.14 6.03 6.67
CA PRO A 213 -15.21 6.87 5.46
C PRO A 213 -16.13 6.34 4.37
N LEU A 214 -16.21 5.02 4.19
CA LEU A 214 -17.06 4.39 3.19
C LEU A 214 -18.39 3.89 3.76
N GLU A 215 -18.67 4.17 5.03
CA GLU A 215 -19.91 3.80 5.71
C GLU A 215 -20.23 2.29 5.60
N ILE A 216 -19.22 1.43 5.83
CA ILE A 216 -19.35 -0.03 5.70
C ILE A 216 -20.45 -0.57 6.63
N ASN A 217 -20.68 0.09 7.77
CA ASN A 217 -21.73 -0.25 8.73
C ASN A 217 -23.14 -0.29 8.12
N LYS A 218 -23.42 0.48 7.05
CA LYS A 218 -24.73 0.46 6.37
C LYS A 218 -25.06 -0.90 5.75
N GLY A 219 -24.05 -1.64 5.29
CA GLY A 219 -24.20 -2.98 4.74
C GLY A 219 -24.28 -4.09 5.78
N LEU A 220 -24.10 -3.77 7.06
CA LEU A 220 -23.92 -4.73 8.16
C LEU A 220 -25.13 -4.90 9.09
N ALA A 221 -26.33 -4.46 8.69
CA ALA A 221 -27.54 -4.57 9.53
C ALA A 221 -27.76 -6.00 10.11
N ASN A 222 -27.54 -7.04 9.30
CA ASN A 222 -27.52 -8.46 9.73
C ASN A 222 -26.13 -9.10 9.59
N GLY A 223 -25.13 -8.26 9.32
CA GLY A 223 -23.81 -8.67 8.90
C GLY A 223 -22.84 -8.85 10.06
N ALA A 224 -21.63 -9.22 9.70
CA ALA A 224 -20.51 -9.34 10.63
C ALA A 224 -19.18 -9.20 9.88
N LEU A 225 -18.11 -9.01 10.63
CA LEU A 225 -16.74 -9.16 10.14
C LEU A 225 -16.10 -10.43 10.70
N PHE A 226 -15.30 -11.11 9.91
CA PHE A 226 -14.45 -12.20 10.40
C PHE A 226 -13.28 -11.61 11.17
N ASN A 227 -13.05 -12.06 12.40
CA ASN A 227 -11.89 -11.68 13.21
C ASN A 227 -10.63 -12.46 12.76
N PHE A 228 -10.35 -12.38 11.46
CA PHE A 228 -9.28 -13.07 10.77
C PHE A 228 -8.85 -12.18 9.58
N PRO A 229 -7.74 -11.44 9.70
CA PRO A 229 -7.28 -10.58 8.63
C PRO A 229 -6.74 -11.43 7.48
N VAL A 230 -7.13 -11.06 6.25
CA VAL A 230 -6.80 -11.84 5.04
C VAL A 230 -5.73 -11.17 4.19
N VAL A 231 -5.53 -9.87 4.33
CA VAL A 231 -4.55 -9.09 3.57
C VAL A 231 -4.05 -7.96 4.48
N ASN A 232 -2.76 -7.64 4.41
CA ASN A 232 -2.25 -6.38 4.91
C ASN A 232 -2.27 -5.40 3.74
N ILE A 233 -2.88 -4.23 3.91
CA ILE A 233 -2.90 -3.18 2.88
C ILE A 233 -1.87 -2.14 3.25
N THR A 234 -0.99 -1.84 2.30
CA THR A 234 0.03 -0.81 2.44
C THR A 234 -0.09 0.24 1.34
N GLY A 235 0.47 1.41 1.61
CA GLY A 235 0.64 2.48 0.64
C GLY A 235 2.12 2.65 0.32
N ASP A 236 2.44 2.64 -0.98
CA ASP A 236 3.79 2.82 -1.50
C ASP A 236 3.94 4.23 -2.05
N LEU A 237 5.03 4.90 -1.67
CA LEU A 237 5.50 6.10 -2.36
C LEU A 237 6.48 5.67 -3.46
N ILE A 238 6.06 5.83 -4.71
CA ILE A 238 6.86 5.55 -5.91
C ILE A 238 7.37 6.87 -6.48
N ILE A 239 8.68 6.97 -6.71
CA ILE A 239 9.32 8.15 -7.31
C ILE A 239 9.97 7.79 -8.65
N ARG A 240 10.09 8.80 -9.52
CA ARG A 240 11.03 8.82 -10.64
C ARG A 240 12.39 9.32 -10.15
N PRO A 241 13.35 8.45 -9.83
CA PRO A 241 14.54 8.83 -9.06
C PRO A 241 15.35 9.98 -9.70
N GLU A 242 15.32 10.12 -11.03
CA GLU A 242 15.98 11.20 -11.77
C GLU A 242 15.38 12.59 -11.53
N LYS A 243 14.16 12.67 -10.99
CA LYS A 243 13.49 13.93 -10.63
C LYS A 243 13.85 14.41 -9.22
N PHE A 244 14.52 13.57 -8.43
CA PHE A 244 14.82 13.82 -7.03
C PHE A 244 16.34 13.92 -6.79
N PRO A 245 16.78 14.60 -5.71
CA PRO A 245 18.18 14.64 -5.33
C PRO A 245 18.79 13.25 -5.14
N SER A 246 20.09 13.12 -5.36
CA SER A 246 20.82 11.89 -5.07
C SER A 246 20.58 11.45 -3.62
N SER A 247 20.35 10.15 -3.40
CA SER A 247 20.06 9.55 -2.08
C SER A 247 18.70 9.91 -1.47
N PHE A 248 17.85 10.67 -2.17
CA PHE A 248 16.52 11.04 -1.67
C PHE A 248 15.68 9.83 -1.27
N GLY A 249 15.64 8.79 -2.12
CA GLY A 249 14.90 7.57 -1.82
C GLY A 249 15.37 6.90 -0.52
N ALA A 250 16.68 6.87 -0.25
CA ALA A 250 17.21 6.30 0.99
C ALA A 250 16.83 7.11 2.23
N GLN A 251 16.91 8.45 2.16
CA GLN A 251 16.50 9.35 3.25
C GLN A 251 15.00 9.26 3.52
N SER A 252 14.21 9.23 2.45
CA SER A 252 12.77 9.05 2.52
C SER A 252 12.41 7.73 3.21
N ARG A 253 13.00 6.61 2.80
CA ARG A 253 12.74 5.30 3.44
C ARG A 253 13.07 5.30 4.92
N GLN A 254 14.20 5.90 5.31
CA GLN A 254 14.58 6.02 6.71
C GLN A 254 13.54 6.82 7.52
N TRP A 255 12.99 7.88 6.94
CA TRP A 255 11.90 8.65 7.56
C TRP A 255 10.63 7.81 7.73
N PHE A 256 10.22 7.06 6.69
CA PHE A 256 9.05 6.17 6.77
C PHE A 256 9.22 5.10 7.86
N VAL A 257 10.42 4.49 7.97
CA VAL A 257 10.74 3.55 9.05
C VAL A 257 10.56 4.21 10.43
N GLY A 258 10.99 5.46 10.60
CA GLY A 258 10.80 6.23 11.83
C GLY A 258 9.34 6.51 12.18
N LYS A 259 8.43 6.52 11.19
CA LYS A 259 6.99 6.76 11.36
C LYS A 259 6.17 5.50 11.60
N LEU A 260 6.76 4.31 11.46
CA LEU A 260 6.05 3.05 11.68
C LEU A 260 5.41 2.97 13.08
N PRO A 261 6.08 3.29 14.20
CA PRO A 261 5.45 3.15 15.53
C PRO A 261 4.15 3.95 15.68
N SER A 262 4.15 5.22 15.27
CA SER A 262 2.94 6.06 15.30
C SER A 262 1.88 5.59 14.32
N ASN A 263 2.29 5.12 13.14
CA ASN A 263 1.36 4.58 12.16
C ASN A 263 0.62 3.34 12.67
N PHE A 264 1.35 2.37 13.23
CA PHE A 264 0.74 1.15 13.78
C PHE A 264 -0.17 1.43 14.97
N ALA A 265 0.16 2.42 15.82
CA ALA A 265 -0.72 2.86 16.89
C ALA A 265 -2.03 3.47 16.36
N MET A 266 -1.94 4.24 15.27
CA MET A 266 -3.12 4.81 14.59
C MET A 266 -3.99 3.70 13.98
N VAL A 267 -3.39 2.76 13.24
CA VAL A 267 -4.10 1.60 12.65
C VAL A 267 -4.83 0.80 13.72
N GLN A 268 -4.16 0.48 14.83
CA GLN A 268 -4.78 -0.25 15.96
C GLN A 268 -5.98 0.50 16.55
N ARG A 269 -5.90 1.83 16.66
CA ARG A 269 -7.02 2.65 17.13
C ARG A 269 -8.21 2.59 16.17
N LEU A 270 -7.96 2.61 14.86
CA LEU A 270 -9.01 2.46 13.86
C LEU A 270 -9.66 1.07 13.94
N GLU A 271 -8.86 0.02 14.07
CA GLU A 271 -9.35 -1.36 14.20
C GLU A 271 -10.21 -1.57 15.45
N ALA A 272 -9.82 -0.96 16.58
CA ALA A 272 -10.60 -0.96 17.82
C ALA A 272 -11.89 -0.15 17.71
N GLY A 273 -11.92 0.86 16.85
CA GLY A 273 -13.07 1.75 16.63
C GLY A 273 -14.13 1.21 15.66
N MET A 274 -13.95 0.01 15.10
CA MET A 274 -14.95 -0.64 14.24
C MET A 274 -16.07 -1.24 15.08
N ASP A 275 -17.26 -0.65 14.97
CA ASP A 275 -18.48 -1.12 15.62
C ASP A 275 -19.24 -2.09 14.70
N ALA A 276 -18.81 -3.36 14.68
CA ALA A 276 -19.43 -4.42 13.91
C ALA A 276 -19.36 -5.75 14.67
N ALA A 277 -20.41 -6.57 14.53
CA ALA A 277 -20.42 -7.93 15.07
C ALA A 277 -19.24 -8.74 14.50
N ARG A 278 -18.63 -9.59 15.34
CA ARG A 278 -17.44 -10.36 14.98
C ARG A 278 -17.73 -11.85 14.93
N ILE A 279 -17.35 -12.49 13.83
CA ILE A 279 -17.27 -13.95 13.71
C ILE A 279 -15.86 -14.36 14.11
N ASN A 280 -15.76 -15.12 15.20
CA ASN A 280 -14.51 -15.74 15.62
C ASN A 280 -14.43 -17.14 15.05
N LEU A 281 -13.32 -17.44 14.38
CA LEU A 281 -13.05 -18.76 13.83
C LEU A 281 -12.51 -19.70 14.90
N SER A 282 -12.86 -20.98 14.77
CA SER A 282 -12.17 -22.05 15.52
C SER A 282 -10.68 -22.08 15.16
N ASN A 283 -9.85 -22.65 16.04
CA ASN A 283 -8.42 -22.80 15.73
C ASN A 283 -8.21 -23.71 14.50
N GLU A 284 -9.05 -24.71 14.33
CA GLU A 284 -9.02 -25.60 13.16
C GLU A 284 -9.31 -24.83 11.87
N ASP A 285 -10.37 -24.02 11.84
CA ASP A 285 -10.71 -23.20 10.66
C ASP A 285 -9.63 -22.18 10.37
N LYS A 286 -9.02 -21.54 11.38
CA LYS A 286 -7.89 -20.63 11.19
C LYS A 286 -6.73 -21.31 10.46
N VAL A 287 -6.35 -22.51 10.91
CA VAL A 287 -5.28 -23.29 10.29
C VAL A 287 -5.68 -23.73 8.88
N ARG A 288 -6.91 -24.20 8.69
CA ARG A 288 -7.44 -24.60 7.37
C ARG A 288 -7.39 -23.44 6.38
N TYR A 289 -7.88 -22.27 6.78
CA TYR A 289 -7.92 -21.09 5.92
C TYR A 289 -6.52 -20.54 5.65
N GLN A 290 -5.64 -20.54 6.65
CA GLN A 290 -4.25 -20.13 6.42
C GLN A 290 -3.53 -21.04 5.41
N LYS A 291 -3.75 -22.37 5.45
CA LYS A 291 -3.23 -23.30 4.43
C LYS A 291 -3.76 -22.96 3.03
N MET A 292 -5.06 -22.72 2.90
CA MET A 292 -5.66 -22.33 1.60
C MET A 292 -5.04 -21.03 1.06
N LEU A 293 -4.89 -20.00 1.91
CA LEU A 293 -4.28 -18.74 1.49
C LEU A 293 -2.80 -18.93 1.12
N ARG A 294 -2.08 -19.81 1.83
CA ARG A 294 -0.69 -20.16 1.48
C ARG A 294 -0.61 -20.82 0.11
N ASP A 295 -1.45 -21.80 -0.17
CA ASP A 295 -1.44 -22.49 -1.46
C ASP A 295 -1.76 -21.52 -2.60
N GLY A 296 -2.71 -20.60 -2.35
CA GLY A 296 -2.98 -19.48 -3.25
C GLY A 296 -1.76 -18.58 -3.48
N ARG A 297 -1.05 -18.17 -2.42
CA ARG A 297 0.20 -17.40 -2.57
C ARG A 297 1.24 -18.14 -3.38
N MET A 298 1.45 -19.44 -3.12
CA MET A 298 2.44 -20.23 -3.85
C MET A 298 2.11 -20.30 -5.35
N ASN A 299 0.83 -20.48 -5.69
CA ASN A 299 0.40 -20.51 -7.09
C ASN A 299 0.59 -19.15 -7.76
N LEU A 300 0.19 -18.07 -7.08
CA LEU A 300 0.38 -16.70 -7.57
C LEU A 300 1.86 -16.32 -7.72
N THR A 301 2.75 -16.84 -6.88
CA THR A 301 4.20 -16.68 -7.04
C THR A 301 4.70 -17.44 -8.27
N LYS A 302 4.25 -18.69 -8.50
CA LYS A 302 4.61 -19.48 -9.69
C LYS A 302 4.12 -18.84 -10.99
N GLU A 303 2.93 -18.25 -10.99
CA GLU A 303 2.35 -17.50 -12.10
C GLU A 303 3.03 -16.15 -12.33
N GLY A 304 3.98 -15.77 -11.47
CA GLY A 304 4.70 -14.52 -11.58
C GLY A 304 3.89 -13.29 -11.15
N VAL A 305 2.79 -13.46 -10.43
CA VAL A 305 2.06 -12.33 -9.81
C VAL A 305 2.86 -11.78 -8.64
N TYR A 306 3.32 -12.65 -7.73
CA TYR A 306 4.12 -12.27 -6.58
C TYR A 306 5.63 -12.43 -6.79
N ASP A 307 6.41 -11.63 -6.08
CA ASP A 307 7.87 -11.76 -6.02
C ASP A 307 8.29 -12.84 -5.01
N ALA A 308 9.05 -13.83 -5.45
CA ALA A 308 9.50 -14.94 -4.61
C ALA A 308 10.45 -14.50 -3.48
N THR A 309 11.28 -13.47 -3.70
CA THR A 309 12.11 -12.92 -2.62
C THR A 309 11.22 -12.31 -1.56
N MET A 310 10.18 -11.59 -1.97
CA MET A 310 9.24 -10.99 -1.05
C MET A 310 8.47 -12.03 -0.24
N MET A 311 8.07 -13.15 -0.86
CA MET A 311 7.41 -14.24 -0.12
C MET A 311 8.31 -14.76 1.00
N ASN A 312 9.60 -14.94 0.72
CA ASN A 312 10.58 -15.30 1.74
C ASN A 312 10.73 -14.24 2.86
N VAL A 313 10.64 -12.95 2.53
CA VAL A 313 10.63 -11.87 3.54
C VAL A 313 9.40 -11.99 4.44
N LEU A 314 8.22 -12.16 3.85
CA LEU A 314 6.97 -12.27 4.59
C LEU A 314 6.94 -13.52 5.48
N LYS A 315 7.43 -14.66 4.97
CA LYS A 315 7.61 -15.87 5.78
C LYS A 315 8.48 -15.62 6.99
N ARG A 316 9.64 -15.00 6.80
CA ARG A 316 10.56 -14.67 7.89
C ARG A 316 9.93 -13.72 8.91
N ALA A 317 9.19 -12.71 8.45
CA ALA A 317 8.45 -11.80 9.31
C ALA A 317 7.40 -12.55 10.15
N ARG A 318 6.58 -13.41 9.52
CA ARG A 318 5.62 -14.29 10.21
C ARG A 318 6.30 -15.15 11.26
N CYS A 319 7.33 -15.90 10.88
CA CYS A 319 8.03 -16.83 11.77
C CYS A 319 8.84 -16.17 12.88
N THR A 320 9.16 -14.88 12.74
CA THR A 320 9.78 -14.11 13.82
C THR A 320 8.76 -13.78 14.92
N VAL A 321 7.51 -13.48 14.54
CA VAL A 321 6.42 -13.10 15.44
C VAL A 321 5.69 -14.32 15.98
N GLU A 322 5.34 -15.25 15.11
CA GLU A 322 4.57 -16.46 15.39
C GLU A 322 5.44 -17.71 15.15
N ARG A 323 6.39 -17.95 16.05
CA ARG A 323 7.40 -19.03 15.89
C ARG A 323 6.81 -20.43 15.74
N THR A 324 5.62 -20.66 16.28
CA THR A 324 4.90 -21.94 16.25
C THR A 324 3.94 -22.08 15.07
N ASN A 325 3.90 -21.09 14.16
CA ASN A 325 3.08 -21.17 12.96
C ASN A 325 3.56 -22.34 12.08
N PHE A 326 2.63 -23.14 11.55
CA PHE A 326 2.96 -24.36 10.81
C PHE A 326 3.86 -24.09 9.60
N GLU A 327 3.71 -22.91 8.97
CA GLU A 327 4.49 -22.51 7.80
C GLU A 327 6.00 -22.40 8.08
N CYS A 328 6.38 -22.19 9.35
CA CYS A 328 7.77 -22.00 9.77
C CYS A 328 8.59 -23.29 9.73
N SER A 329 7.92 -24.44 9.76
CA SER A 329 8.54 -25.76 9.61
C SER A 329 8.65 -26.22 8.16
N LEU A 330 7.91 -25.59 7.24
CA LEU A 330 7.86 -25.99 5.83
C LEU A 330 9.04 -25.39 5.07
N SER A 331 9.53 -26.08 4.03
CA SER A 331 10.49 -25.51 3.10
C SER A 331 9.78 -24.62 2.07
N GLY A 332 10.47 -23.55 1.67
CA GLY A 332 10.01 -22.63 0.63
C GLY A 332 8.81 -21.73 1.00
N GLU A 333 8.76 -20.60 0.30
CA GLU A 333 7.58 -19.83 -0.07
C GLU A 333 7.96 -18.91 -1.24
#